data_AF-A0A1K1NRU6-F1
#
_entry.id   AF-A0A1K1NRU6-F1
#
_cell.length_a   1.000
_cell.length_b   1.000
_cell.length_c   1.000
_cell.angle_alpha   90.00
_cell.angle_beta   90.00
_cell.angle_gamma   90.00
#
_symmetry.space_group_name_H-M   'P 1'
#
loop_
_entity.id
_entity.type
_entity.pdbx_description
1 polymer ?
#
loop_
_entity_poly.entity_id
_entity_poly.type
_entity_poly.pdbx_seq_one_letter_code
_entity_poly.pdbx_strand_id
1 'polypeptide(L)'
;SCHSMSYPLEELKESSHYGALGVNPGCKDCHIPQGFKNFHLAVATHVVDGARELYLEFANDYSTLEKFNERRLIMAHDARLNLKKWDSRTCRECHRNPQPPGADAKAAHLKMETEGATCIDCHQNLVHKEVAETDLNASLKEGKMVLKSSKEEEDDDDEDDDDEDSSSSPSQEESDEPADDE
;
A
#
# COMPACT_ATOMS: atom_id res chain seq x y z
N SER A 1 -25.05 14.17 0.17
CA SER A 1 -23.87 14.16 1.04
C SER A 1 -24.24 13.38 2.29
N CYS A 2 -23.42 12.41 2.70
CA CYS A 2 -23.60 11.66 3.95
C CYS A 2 -22.70 12.27 5.02
N HIS A 3 -23.14 12.35 6.27
CA HIS A 3 -22.31 12.92 7.35
C HIS A 3 -21.12 12.01 7.67
N SER A 4 -21.27 10.69 7.51
CA SER A 4 -20.20 9.70 7.69
C SER A 4 -18.95 10.01 6.86
N MET A 5 -19.11 10.67 5.70
CA MET A 5 -18.01 11.02 4.82
C MET A 5 -17.22 12.25 5.27
N SER A 6 -17.65 12.96 6.32
CA SER A 6 -16.83 14.05 6.89
C SER A 6 -15.58 13.51 7.58
N TYR A 7 -15.64 12.34 8.20
CA TYR A 7 -14.47 11.75 8.89
C TYR A 7 -13.31 11.46 7.92
N PRO A 8 -13.48 10.67 6.84
CA PRO A 8 -12.40 10.44 5.87
C PRO A 8 -11.98 11.70 5.10
N LEU A 9 -12.86 12.70 4.98
CA LEU A 9 -12.51 13.98 4.34
C LEU A 9 -11.51 14.77 5.18
N GLU A 10 -11.67 14.83 6.51
CA GLU A 10 -10.67 15.48 7.36
C GLU A 10 -9.34 14.72 7.33
N GLU A 11 -9.38 13.39 7.33
CA GLU A 11 -8.17 12.55 7.20
C GLU A 11 -7.44 12.80 5.87
N LEU A 12 -8.18 12.96 4.76
CA LEU A 12 -7.58 13.31 3.47
C LEU A 12 -6.81 14.62 3.55
N LYS A 13 -7.38 15.65 4.18
CA LYS A 13 -6.74 16.98 4.30
C LYS A 13 -5.44 16.95 5.11
N GLU A 14 -5.31 16.01 6.03
CA GLU A 14 -4.11 15.81 6.87
C GLU A 14 -3.08 14.88 6.22
N SER A 15 -3.46 14.17 5.16
CA SER A 15 -2.59 13.20 4.48
C SER A 15 -1.51 13.83 3.60
N SER A 16 -0.51 13.02 3.24
CA SER A 16 0.52 13.37 2.26
C SER A 16 -0.03 13.65 0.85
N HIS A 17 -1.27 13.26 0.55
CA HIS A 17 -1.90 13.44 -0.75
C HIS A 17 -2.63 14.77 -0.88
N TYR A 18 -2.67 15.59 0.17
CA TYR A 18 -3.32 16.90 0.16
C TYR A 18 -2.29 18.03 0.29
N GLY A 19 -2.34 19.02 -0.62
CA GLY A 19 -1.44 20.18 -0.64
C GLY A 19 0.00 19.89 -1.11
N ALA A 20 0.62 18.78 -0.67
CA ALA A 20 2.02 18.46 -0.94
C ALA A 20 2.35 18.27 -2.43
N LEU A 21 1.37 17.84 -3.23
CA LEU A 21 1.54 17.54 -4.65
C LEU A 21 1.20 18.73 -5.57
N GLY A 22 0.96 19.92 -5.00
CA GLY A 22 0.50 21.10 -5.75
C GLY A 22 -0.91 20.96 -6.33
N VAL A 23 -1.60 19.87 -6.00
CA VAL A 23 -2.99 19.57 -6.33
C VAL A 23 -3.69 19.09 -5.06
N ASN A 24 -4.99 19.34 -4.98
CA ASN A 24 -5.85 18.85 -3.89
C ASN A 24 -6.82 17.83 -4.49
N PRO A 25 -6.45 16.54 -4.55
CA PRO A 25 -7.32 15.50 -5.09
C PRO A 25 -8.58 15.41 -4.23
N GLY A 26 -9.73 15.25 -4.89
CA GLY A 26 -10.99 14.91 -4.24
C GLY A 26 -11.20 13.40 -4.16
N CYS A 27 -12.27 12.97 -3.48
CA CYS A 27 -12.56 11.55 -3.26
C CYS A 27 -12.58 10.74 -4.57
N LYS A 28 -13.19 11.31 -5.63
CA LYS A 28 -13.32 10.64 -6.93
C LYS A 28 -11.99 10.43 -7.66
N ASP A 29 -10.98 11.24 -7.37
CA ASP A 29 -9.70 11.20 -8.09
C ASP A 29 -8.89 9.97 -7.68
N CYS A 30 -9.20 9.37 -6.52
CA CYS A 30 -8.66 8.09 -6.09
C CYS A 30 -9.68 6.95 -6.21
N HIS A 31 -10.95 7.17 -5.85
CA HIS A 31 -11.95 6.10 -5.70
C HIS A 31 -12.84 5.83 -6.93
N ILE A 32 -12.76 6.63 -8.00
CA ILE A 32 -13.56 6.41 -9.21
C ILE A 32 -12.67 6.43 -10.46
N PRO A 33 -12.74 5.40 -11.34
CA PRO A 33 -12.06 5.38 -12.64
C PRO A 33 -12.40 6.63 -13.46
N GLN A 34 -11.42 7.49 -13.71
CA GLN A 34 -11.62 8.72 -14.47
C GLN A 34 -11.29 8.52 -15.97
N GLY A 35 -11.82 9.43 -16.80
CA GLY A 35 -11.53 9.52 -18.23
C GLY A 35 -12.44 8.67 -19.11
N PHE A 36 -12.55 9.06 -20.39
CA PHE A 36 -13.46 8.43 -21.36
C PHE A 36 -13.19 6.93 -21.54
N LYS A 37 -11.91 6.53 -21.55
CA LYS A 37 -11.51 5.11 -21.66
C LYS A 37 -12.04 4.25 -20.51
N ASN A 38 -12.21 4.83 -19.32
CA ASN A 38 -12.71 4.14 -18.13
C ASN A 38 -14.18 4.47 -17.82
N PHE A 39 -14.90 5.14 -18.72
CA PHE A 39 -16.28 5.59 -18.46
C PHE A 39 -17.20 4.45 -18.02
N HIS A 40 -17.06 3.27 -18.63
CA HIS A 40 -17.80 2.07 -18.24
C HIS A 40 -17.52 1.64 -16.79
N LEU A 41 -16.27 1.70 -16.34
CA LEU A 41 -15.91 1.44 -14.95
C LEU A 41 -16.41 2.55 -14.03
N ALA A 42 -16.31 3.81 -14.43
CA ALA A 42 -16.82 4.96 -13.68
C ALA A 42 -18.32 4.81 -13.39
N VAL A 43 -19.09 4.44 -14.42
CA VAL A 43 -20.53 4.18 -14.30
C VAL A 43 -20.79 2.96 -13.42
N ALA A 44 -20.04 1.86 -13.60
CA ALA A 44 -20.19 0.67 -12.78
C ALA A 44 -19.92 0.96 -11.30
N THR A 45 -18.81 1.64 -10.97
CA THR A 45 -18.48 2.06 -9.60
C THR A 45 -19.57 2.96 -9.02
N HIS A 46 -20.03 3.96 -9.77
CA HIS A 46 -21.06 4.87 -9.27
C HIS A 46 -22.40 4.17 -9.01
N VAL A 47 -22.81 3.25 -9.89
CA VAL A 47 -24.11 2.57 -9.79
C VAL A 47 -24.06 1.43 -8.79
N VAL A 48 -23.04 0.56 -8.86
CA VAL A 48 -22.96 -0.65 -8.03
C VAL A 48 -22.46 -0.31 -6.64
N ASP A 49 -21.27 0.28 -6.54
CA ASP A 49 -20.68 0.61 -5.25
C ASP A 49 -21.46 1.76 -4.60
N GLY A 50 -21.82 2.80 -5.36
CA GLY A 50 -22.61 3.92 -4.82
C GLY A 50 -23.98 3.52 -4.28
N ALA A 51 -24.71 2.60 -4.94
CA ALA A 51 -25.99 2.10 -4.42
C ALA A 51 -25.80 1.23 -3.18
N ARG A 52 -24.74 0.41 -3.15
CA ARG A 52 -24.38 -0.38 -1.97
C ARG A 52 -24.06 0.52 -0.79
N GLU A 53 -23.22 1.54 -0.96
CA GLU A 53 -22.85 2.46 0.11
C GLU A 53 -24.05 3.27 0.60
N LEU A 54 -24.96 3.68 -0.30
CA LEU A 54 -26.22 4.30 0.11
C LEU A 54 -27.05 3.39 1.01
N TYR A 55 -27.19 2.11 0.65
CA TYR A 55 -27.89 1.14 1.49
C TYR A 55 -27.18 0.93 2.84
N LEU A 56 -25.85 0.81 2.84
CA LEU A 56 -25.07 0.62 4.07
C LEU A 56 -25.14 1.83 5.01
N GLU A 57 -25.20 3.06 4.47
CA GLU A 57 -25.43 4.28 5.24
C GLU A 57 -26.78 4.26 5.96
N PHE A 58 -27.83 3.72 5.32
CA PHE A 58 -29.15 3.58 5.95
C PHE A 58 -29.24 2.40 6.92
N ALA A 59 -28.54 1.30 6.63
CA ALA A 59 -28.63 0.06 7.39
C ALA A 59 -27.74 0.03 8.63
N ASN A 60 -26.69 0.86 8.67
CA ASN A 60 -25.73 0.92 9.78
C ASN A 60 -25.79 2.29 10.47
N ASP A 61 -25.21 2.35 11.66
CA ASP A 61 -25.13 3.59 12.43
C ASP A 61 -23.73 4.19 12.33
N TYR A 62 -23.63 5.34 11.68
CA TYR A 62 -22.39 6.12 11.55
C TYR A 62 -22.49 7.47 12.27
N SER A 63 -23.38 7.61 13.25
CA SER A 63 -23.64 8.88 13.95
C SER A 63 -22.45 9.41 14.74
N THR A 64 -21.48 8.55 15.09
CA THR A 64 -20.25 8.94 15.77
C THR A 64 -19.03 8.30 15.11
N LEU A 65 -17.86 8.89 15.37
CA LEU A 65 -16.59 8.37 14.85
C LEU A 65 -16.29 6.98 15.41
N GLU A 66 -16.68 6.68 16.65
CA GLU A 66 -16.52 5.37 17.25
C GLU A 66 -17.28 4.30 16.46
N LYS A 67 -18.55 4.55 16.14
CA LYS A 67 -19.36 3.61 15.35
C LYS A 67 -18.88 3.48 13.91
N PHE A 68 -18.39 4.57 13.31
CA PHE A 68 -17.68 4.50 12.02
C PHE A 68 -16.45 3.60 12.11
N ASN A 69 -15.67 3.72 13.19
CA ASN A 69 -14.44 2.95 13.39
C ASN A 69 -14.71 1.45 13.58
N GLU A 70 -15.84 1.06 14.17
CA GLU A 70 -16.26 -0.35 14.26
C GLU A 70 -16.33 -1.04 12.89
N ARG A 71 -16.61 -0.27 11.83
CA ARG A 71 -16.70 -0.76 10.45
C ARG A 71 -15.56 -0.29 9.54
N ARG A 72 -14.59 0.46 10.06
CA ARG A 72 -13.53 1.07 9.24
C ARG A 72 -12.72 0.03 8.48
N LEU A 73 -12.36 -1.09 9.12
CA LEU A 73 -11.59 -2.14 8.49
C LEU A 73 -12.31 -2.74 7.27
N ILE A 74 -13.61 -3.03 7.38
CA ILE A 74 -14.39 -3.57 6.26
C ILE A 74 -14.54 -2.56 5.13
N MET A 75 -14.80 -1.28 5.45
CA MET A 75 -14.87 -0.22 4.44
C MET A 75 -13.53 -0.01 3.72
N ALA A 76 -12.43 0.00 4.47
CA ALA A 76 -11.09 0.11 3.91
C ALA A 76 -10.76 -1.07 3.00
N HIS A 77 -11.08 -2.30 3.42
CA HIS A 77 -10.90 -3.49 2.61
C HIS A 77 -11.69 -3.44 1.30
N ASP A 78 -12.97 -3.06 1.34
CA ASP A 78 -13.80 -2.95 0.13
C ASP A 78 -13.26 -1.91 -0.84
N ALA A 79 -12.85 -0.74 -0.32
CA ALA A 79 -12.23 0.31 -1.12
C ALA A 79 -10.91 -0.17 -1.75
N ARG A 80 -10.08 -0.89 -1.00
CA ARG A 80 -8.82 -1.49 -1.49
C ARG A 80 -9.06 -2.57 -2.55
N LEU A 81 -10.05 -3.44 -2.35
CA LEU A 81 -10.46 -4.42 -3.35
C LEU A 81 -10.92 -3.77 -4.64
N ASN A 82 -11.69 -2.68 -4.53
CA ASN A 82 -12.04 -1.89 -5.70
C ASN A 82 -10.75 -1.40 -6.34
N LEU A 83 -9.88 -0.64 -5.65
CA LEU A 83 -8.51 -0.20 -6.07
C LEU A 83 -7.69 -1.29 -6.79
N LYS A 84 -7.77 -2.54 -6.34
CA LYS A 84 -7.08 -3.65 -6.98
C LYS A 84 -7.73 -4.11 -8.29
N LYS A 85 -9.06 -4.23 -8.35
CA LYS A 85 -9.78 -4.78 -9.53
C LYS A 85 -9.55 -4.00 -10.83
N TRP A 86 -9.43 -2.69 -10.73
CA TRP A 86 -9.02 -1.75 -11.79
C TRP A 86 -7.52 -1.43 -11.79
N ASP A 87 -6.67 -2.29 -11.22
CA ASP A 87 -5.20 -2.17 -11.32
C ASP A 87 -4.66 -0.81 -10.84
N SER A 88 -5.22 -0.26 -9.77
CA SER A 88 -4.80 1.04 -9.19
C SER A 88 -4.71 2.16 -10.24
N ARG A 89 -5.58 2.14 -11.27
CA ARG A 89 -5.51 3.05 -12.43
C ARG A 89 -5.46 4.52 -12.06
N THR A 90 -6.18 4.94 -11.02
CA THR A 90 -6.14 6.32 -10.51
C THR A 90 -4.80 6.68 -9.90
N CYS A 91 -4.14 5.75 -9.20
CA CYS A 91 -2.77 5.93 -8.73
C CYS A 91 -1.82 6.13 -9.93
N ARG A 92 -1.93 5.25 -10.93
CA ARG A 92 -1.06 5.25 -12.12
C ARG A 92 -1.23 6.48 -13.01
N GLU A 93 -2.39 7.14 -12.96
CA GLU A 93 -2.64 8.37 -13.73
C GLU A 93 -1.72 9.52 -13.29
N CYS A 94 -1.42 9.60 -12.00
CA CYS A 94 -0.52 10.60 -11.42
C CYS A 94 0.91 10.06 -11.22
N HIS A 95 1.07 8.81 -10.78
CA HIS A 95 2.35 8.15 -10.51
C HIS A 95 2.87 7.37 -11.72
N ARG A 96 3.13 8.06 -12.83
CA ARG A 96 3.43 7.42 -14.13
C ARG A 96 4.79 6.71 -14.22
N ASN A 97 5.74 7.06 -13.37
CA ASN A 97 7.09 6.46 -13.33
C ASN A 97 7.64 6.52 -11.89
N PRO A 98 7.12 5.69 -10.97
CA PRO A 98 7.57 5.71 -9.59
C PRO A 98 9.06 5.31 -9.51
N GLN A 99 9.83 6.03 -8.69
CA GLN A 99 11.23 5.73 -8.41
C GLN A 99 11.35 5.27 -6.95
N PRO A 100 11.14 3.98 -6.67
CA PRO A 100 11.24 3.45 -5.31
C PRO A 100 12.69 3.60 -4.79
N PRO A 101 12.87 4.10 -3.56
CA PRO A 101 14.19 4.27 -2.96
C PRO A 101 14.74 2.95 -2.39
N GLY A 102 16.03 2.69 -2.57
CA GLY A 102 16.68 1.47 -2.04
C GLY A 102 16.54 0.24 -2.95
N ALA A 103 17.21 -0.86 -2.59
CA ALA A 103 17.18 -2.11 -3.35
C ALA A 103 15.84 -2.85 -3.13
N ASP A 104 15.40 -2.95 -1.88
CA ASP A 104 14.23 -3.72 -1.49
C ASP A 104 12.94 -3.15 -2.09
N ALA A 105 12.76 -1.83 -2.05
CA ALA A 105 11.60 -1.19 -2.66
C ALA A 105 11.60 -1.34 -4.20
N LYS A 106 12.78 -1.38 -4.84
CA LYS A 106 12.88 -1.68 -6.27
C LYS A 106 12.49 -3.13 -6.57
N ALA A 107 12.96 -4.08 -5.75
CA ALA A 107 12.57 -5.49 -5.86
C ALA A 107 11.06 -5.67 -5.65
N ALA A 108 10.48 -4.99 -4.65
CA ALA A 108 9.03 -5.00 -4.40
C ALA A 108 8.24 -4.40 -5.57
N HIS A 109 8.69 -3.29 -6.17
CA HIS A 109 8.06 -2.72 -7.36
C HIS A 109 8.19 -3.60 -8.60
N LEU A 110 9.24 -4.41 -8.71
CA LEU A 110 9.40 -5.37 -9.81
C LEU A 110 8.26 -6.42 -9.82
N LYS A 111 7.68 -6.72 -8.65
CA LYS A 111 6.49 -7.60 -8.53
C LYS A 111 5.27 -7.08 -9.32
N MET A 112 5.21 -5.78 -9.63
CA MET A 112 4.16 -5.23 -10.48
C MET A 112 4.26 -5.75 -11.93
N GLU A 113 5.46 -6.08 -12.40
CA GLU A 113 5.72 -6.62 -13.73
C GLU A 113 5.70 -8.15 -13.75
N THR A 114 6.26 -8.79 -12.72
CA THR A 114 6.42 -10.26 -12.67
C THR A 114 5.18 -10.99 -12.14
N GLU A 115 4.48 -10.41 -11.17
CA GLU A 115 3.39 -11.06 -10.42
C GLU A 115 2.03 -10.36 -10.63
N GLY A 116 2.01 -9.25 -11.37
CA GLY A 116 0.80 -8.45 -11.57
C GLY A 116 0.33 -7.73 -10.30
N ALA A 117 1.26 -7.43 -9.38
CA ALA A 117 0.96 -6.63 -8.20
C ALA A 117 0.49 -5.21 -8.58
N THR A 118 -0.44 -4.68 -7.79
CA THR A 118 -0.99 -3.33 -7.93
C THR A 118 -0.48 -2.43 -6.81
N CYS A 119 -0.56 -1.11 -6.97
CA CYS A 119 -0.09 -0.17 -5.95
C CYS A 119 -0.71 -0.44 -4.57
N ILE A 120 -2.00 -0.80 -4.53
CA ILE A 120 -2.76 -1.01 -3.30
C ILE A 120 -2.46 -2.36 -2.61
N ASP A 121 -1.73 -3.28 -3.25
CA ASP A 121 -1.32 -4.52 -2.58
C ASP A 121 -0.34 -4.24 -1.44
N CYS A 122 0.52 -3.22 -1.58
CA CYS A 122 1.48 -2.78 -0.57
C CYS A 122 1.07 -1.47 0.12
N HIS A 123 0.51 -0.50 -0.60
CA HIS A 123 0.24 0.84 -0.06
C HIS A 123 -1.18 1.00 0.49
N GLN A 124 -1.53 0.29 1.57
CA GLN A 124 -2.91 0.19 2.05
C GLN A 124 -3.38 1.30 3.00
N ASN A 125 -2.46 2.03 3.62
CA ASN A 125 -2.71 3.03 4.67
C ASN A 125 -2.16 4.41 4.29
N LEU A 126 -2.48 4.90 3.08
CA LEU A 126 -1.88 6.12 2.51
C LEU A 126 -2.49 7.45 2.97
N VAL A 127 -3.81 7.48 3.17
CA VAL A 127 -4.60 8.71 3.26
C VAL A 127 -5.46 8.71 4.50
N HIS A 128 -6.21 7.63 4.70
CA HIS A 128 -7.13 7.48 5.79
C HIS A 128 -6.44 6.85 7.00
N LYS A 129 -7.02 7.08 8.18
CA LYS A 129 -6.47 6.52 9.42
C LYS A 129 -6.33 5.01 9.31
N GLU A 130 -5.17 4.54 9.75
CA GLU A 130 -4.69 3.20 9.51
C GLU A 130 -5.59 2.13 10.11
N VAL A 131 -5.67 1.02 9.39
CA VAL A 131 -6.27 -0.22 9.86
C VAL A 131 -5.40 -1.39 9.43
N ALA A 132 -5.66 -2.56 10.01
CA ALA A 132 -4.99 -3.80 9.62
C ALA A 132 -4.98 -3.96 8.09
N GLU A 133 -3.83 -4.38 7.56
CA GLU A 133 -3.70 -4.69 6.15
C GLU A 133 -4.36 -6.03 5.83
N THR A 134 -4.87 -6.11 4.61
CA THR A 134 -5.54 -7.30 4.10
C THR A 134 -4.77 -7.85 2.92
N ASP A 135 -4.61 -9.17 2.84
CA ASP A 135 -4.11 -9.81 1.63
C ASP A 135 -5.24 -9.77 0.59
N LEU A 136 -5.13 -8.84 -0.36
CA LEU A 136 -6.17 -8.64 -1.37
C LEU A 136 -6.23 -9.78 -2.40
N ASN A 137 -5.11 -10.45 -2.66
CA ASN A 137 -5.07 -11.62 -3.55
C ASN A 137 -5.78 -12.81 -2.90
N ALA A 138 -5.42 -13.14 -1.66
CA ALA A 138 -6.09 -14.19 -0.90
C ALA A 138 -7.57 -13.85 -0.69
N SER A 139 -7.89 -12.58 -0.39
CA SER A 139 -9.28 -12.16 -0.20
C SER A 139 -10.15 -12.34 -1.44
N LEU A 140 -9.61 -12.03 -2.63
CA LEU A 140 -10.30 -12.28 -3.90
C LEU A 140 -10.47 -13.77 -4.17
N LYS A 141 -9.44 -14.58 -3.87
CA LYS A 141 -9.47 -16.03 -4.07
C LYS A 141 -10.47 -16.73 -3.14
N GLU A 142 -10.54 -16.31 -1.88
CA GLU A 142 -11.41 -16.93 -0.86
C GLU A 142 -12.81 -16.33 -0.81
N GLY A 143 -13.03 -15.16 -1.43
CA GLY A 143 -14.31 -14.44 -1.39
C GLY A 143 -14.67 -13.87 -0.02
N LYS A 144 -13.68 -13.72 0.88
CA LYS A 144 -13.82 -13.12 2.21
C LYS A 144 -12.56 -12.33 2.54
N MET A 145 -12.65 -11.40 3.48
CA MET A 145 -11.48 -10.64 3.95
C MET A 145 -10.45 -11.57 4.61
N VAL A 146 -9.22 -11.51 4.14
CA VAL A 146 -8.04 -12.19 4.69
C VAL A 146 -7.08 -11.13 5.21
N LEU A 147 -6.71 -11.19 6.48
CA LEU A 147 -5.71 -10.28 7.07
C LEU A 147 -4.31 -10.74 6.67
N LYS A 148 -3.39 -9.79 6.45
CA LYS A 148 -1.97 -10.14 6.32
C LYS A 148 -1.45 -10.63 7.67
N SER A 149 -0.72 -11.74 7.69
CA SER A 149 0.01 -12.17 8.89
C SER A 149 1.20 -11.26 9.12
N SER A 150 1.51 -10.97 10.38
CA SER A 150 2.67 -10.18 10.80
C SER A 150 4.03 -10.93 10.64
N LYS A 151 4.17 -11.81 9.63
CA LYS A 151 5.30 -12.73 9.45
C LYS A 151 5.90 -12.66 8.03
N GLU A 152 6.00 -11.48 7.45
CA GLU A 152 6.80 -11.27 6.23
C GLU A 152 8.01 -10.36 6.50
N GLU A 153 8.45 -10.25 7.76
CA GLU A 153 9.69 -9.52 8.14
C GLU A 153 10.82 -10.44 8.67
N GLU A 154 10.62 -11.76 8.67
CA GLU A 154 11.65 -12.75 9.03
C GLU A 154 11.48 -13.93 8.06
N ASP A 155 12.28 -14.00 6.99
CA ASP A 155 12.60 -15.22 6.20
C ASP A 155 13.47 -14.85 4.98
N ASP A 156 14.61 -14.17 5.18
CA ASP A 156 15.64 -14.00 4.13
C ASP A 156 17.08 -14.06 4.69
N ASP A 157 17.28 -14.65 5.89
CA ASP A 157 18.61 -14.94 6.44
C ASP A 157 18.61 -16.37 7.00
N ASP A 158 18.79 -17.37 6.13
CA ASP A 158 19.39 -18.66 6.49
C ASP A 158 19.77 -19.45 5.22
N GLU A 159 21.08 -19.52 4.96
CA GLU A 159 21.88 -20.54 4.26
C GLU A 159 23.19 -19.84 3.84
N ASP A 160 24.41 -20.25 4.15
CA ASP A 160 25.06 -21.24 5.01
C ASP A 160 26.57 -20.90 4.77
N ASP A 161 27.42 -21.01 5.78
CA ASP A 161 28.81 -21.50 5.65
C ASP A 161 29.50 -21.40 7.02
N ASP A 162 29.20 -22.41 7.84
CA ASP A 162 30.12 -22.90 8.85
C ASP A 162 31.37 -23.46 8.13
N ASP A 163 32.51 -22.79 8.28
CA ASP A 163 33.80 -23.48 8.29
C ASP A 163 34.67 -22.84 9.38
N GLU A 164 34.65 -23.47 10.56
CA GLU A 164 35.66 -23.32 11.58
C GLU A 164 37.02 -23.83 11.06
N ASP A 165 38.05 -23.00 11.05
CA ASP A 165 39.34 -23.48 11.55
C ASP A 165 40.05 -22.41 12.37
N SER A 166 40.48 -22.88 13.53
CA SER A 166 41.02 -22.16 14.66
C SER A 166 42.54 -22.24 14.60
N SER A 167 43.23 -21.11 14.50
CA SER A 167 44.58 -21.01 15.05
C SER A 167 44.98 -19.60 15.44
N SER A 168 44.93 -19.35 16.75
CA SER A 168 45.98 -18.74 17.58
C SER A 168 46.67 -17.43 17.10
N SER A 169 46.43 -16.36 17.86
CA SER A 169 47.28 -15.15 17.98
C SER A 169 48.75 -15.49 18.36
N PRO A 170 49.73 -14.55 18.45
CA PRO A 170 49.62 -13.07 18.41
C PRO A 170 50.77 -12.29 17.70
N SER A 171 50.60 -10.96 17.66
CA SER A 171 51.61 -9.89 17.90
C SER A 171 52.56 -9.40 16.79
N GLN A 172 52.87 -8.10 16.94
CA GLN A 172 53.95 -7.25 16.38
C GLN A 172 53.57 -6.47 15.12
N GLU A 173 53.31 -5.16 15.22
CA GLU A 173 54.19 -3.99 15.47
C GLU A 173 54.55 -3.28 14.16
N GLU A 174 54.48 -1.95 14.24
CA GLU A 174 54.73 -0.97 13.19
C GLU A 174 56.12 -1.09 12.54
N SER A 175 56.26 -0.67 11.27
CA SER A 175 57.09 0.49 10.87
C SER A 175 57.36 0.53 9.36
N ASP A 176 57.22 1.76 8.83
CA ASP A 176 58.00 2.45 7.80
C ASP A 176 58.24 1.86 6.38
N GLU A 177 57.83 2.68 5.40
CA GLU A 177 58.33 2.81 4.01
C GLU A 177 59.85 3.20 3.96
N PRO A 178 60.50 3.49 2.80
CA PRO A 178 60.42 2.97 1.42
C PRO A 178 61.82 2.61 0.84
N ALA A 179 61.85 2.29 -0.48
CA ALA A 179 62.85 2.70 -1.49
C ALA A 179 63.86 1.67 -2.09
N ASP A 180 63.79 1.62 -3.43
CA ASP A 180 64.87 1.62 -4.45
C ASP A 180 65.65 0.36 -4.92
N ASP A 181 65.96 0.44 -6.24
CA ASP A 181 66.84 -0.35 -7.13
C ASP A 181 66.32 -1.76 -7.54
N GLU A 182 66.15 -2.13 -8.82
CA GLU A 182 66.90 -1.87 -10.08
C GLU A 182 66.00 -1.80 -11.34
#